data_AF-A0A930UW20-F1
#
_entry.id   AF-A0A930UW20-F1
#
_cell.length_a   1.000
_cell.length_b   1.000
_cell.length_c   1.000
_cell.angle_alpha   90.00
_cell.angle_beta   90.00
_cell.angle_gamma   90.00
#
_symmetry.space_group_name_H-M   'P 1'
#
loop_
_entity.id
_entity.type
_entity.pdbx_description
1 polymer ?
#
loop_
_entity_poly.entity_id
_entity_poly.type
_entity_poly.pdbx_seq_one_letter_code
_entity_poly.pdbx_strand_id
1 'polypeptide(L)'
;MVKTPNQLGKQNGHSVQGDFIQQIIKNNRKSFRNTYSFRQNVGALAINNPLWAIGGAIIEGQFSGNAVSENGKFYLKGEISYKFYDKFTDPYDTFNLIPGEWNPDGDSYDINGKWTEPVSVEISQTDYLNLKQ
;
A
#
# COMPACT_ATOMS: atom_id res chain seq x y z
N MET A 1 1.64 -8.44 -0.90
CA MET A 1 0.66 -7.50 -0.31
C MET A 1 0.14 -6.50 -1.34
N VAL A 2 0.94 -5.54 -1.83
CA VAL A 2 0.45 -4.52 -2.79
C VAL A 2 -0.04 -5.08 -4.14
N LYS A 3 0.53 -6.21 -4.59
CA LYS A 3 0.10 -6.97 -5.77
C LYS A 3 -1.02 -7.96 -5.51
N THR A 4 -1.26 -8.31 -4.24
CA THR A 4 -2.13 -9.43 -3.88
C THR A 4 -3.58 -8.95 -3.93
N PRO A 5 -4.46 -9.59 -4.71
CA PRO A 5 -5.87 -9.26 -4.76
C PRO A 5 -6.54 -9.37 -3.38
N ASN A 6 -7.54 -8.52 -3.14
CA ASN A 6 -8.39 -8.51 -1.94
C ASN A 6 -7.63 -8.32 -0.60
N GLN A 7 -6.41 -7.81 -0.65
CA GLN A 7 -5.66 -7.41 0.53
C GLN A 7 -5.84 -5.93 0.82
N LEU A 8 -5.52 -5.49 2.04
CA LEU A 8 -5.53 -4.07 2.40
C LEU A 8 -6.91 -3.40 2.19
N GLY A 9 -7.99 -4.11 2.52
CA GLY A 9 -9.37 -3.63 2.33
C GLY A 9 -9.84 -3.57 0.88
N LYS A 10 -9.06 -4.08 -0.08
CA LYS A 10 -9.50 -4.26 -1.47
C LYS A 10 -10.50 -5.40 -1.60
N GLN A 11 -11.36 -5.33 -2.60
CA GLN A 11 -12.40 -6.32 -2.90
C GLN A 11 -12.47 -6.58 -4.41
N ASN A 12 -13.26 -7.56 -4.85
CA ASN A 12 -13.54 -7.86 -6.26
C ASN A 12 -12.28 -8.09 -7.13
N GLY A 13 -11.23 -8.67 -6.55
CA GLY A 13 -9.99 -8.97 -7.26
C GLY A 13 -9.04 -7.78 -7.39
N HIS A 14 -9.38 -6.62 -6.83
CA HIS A 14 -8.53 -5.43 -6.89
C HIS A 14 -7.30 -5.57 -5.99
N SER A 15 -6.21 -4.90 -6.38
CA SER A 15 -4.98 -4.78 -5.62
C SER A 15 -4.52 -3.32 -5.59
N VAL A 16 -3.68 -2.95 -4.62
CA VAL A 16 -3.13 -1.58 -4.53
C VAL A 16 -2.31 -1.23 -5.78
N GLN A 17 -1.47 -2.15 -6.25
CA GLN A 17 -0.67 -1.95 -7.46
C GLN A 17 -1.54 -1.83 -8.71
N GLY A 18 -2.54 -2.71 -8.87
CA GLY A 18 -3.44 -2.67 -10.03
C GLY A 18 -4.22 -1.35 -10.09
N ASP A 19 -4.80 -0.94 -8.96
CA ASP A 19 -5.55 0.31 -8.87
C ASP A 19 -4.65 1.53 -9.11
N PHE A 20 -3.42 1.50 -8.62
CA PHE A 20 -2.49 2.60 -8.83
C PHE A 20 -2.03 2.69 -10.30
N ILE A 21 -1.74 1.55 -10.95
CA ILE A 21 -1.47 1.52 -12.41
C ILE A 21 -2.63 2.12 -13.20
N GLN A 22 -3.88 1.79 -12.84
CA GLN A 22 -5.05 2.39 -13.48
C GLN A 22 -5.14 3.91 -13.25
N GLN A 23 -4.79 4.41 -12.07
CA GLN A 23 -4.73 5.84 -11.80
C GLN A 23 -3.60 6.55 -12.57
N ILE A 24 -2.45 5.89 -12.76
CA ILE A 24 -1.39 6.40 -13.63
C ILE A 24 -1.96 6.55 -15.04
N ILE A 25 -2.53 5.48 -15.60
CA ILE A 25 -3.03 5.45 -16.98
C ILE A 25 -4.10 6.51 -17.22
N LYS A 26 -5.12 6.57 -16.34
CA LYS A 26 -6.30 7.42 -16.57
C LYS A 26 -6.11 8.87 -16.17
N ASN A 27 -5.35 9.12 -15.11
CA ASN A 27 -5.28 10.44 -14.46
C ASN A 27 -3.86 11.01 -14.43
N ASN A 28 -2.90 10.37 -15.11
CA ASN A 28 -1.46 10.70 -15.06
C ASN A 28 -0.90 10.81 -13.62
N ARG A 29 -1.53 10.13 -12.65
CA ARG A 29 -1.18 10.24 -11.24
C ARG A 29 0.15 9.56 -10.96
N LYS A 30 1.18 10.30 -10.55
CA LYS A 30 2.54 9.76 -10.32
C LYS A 30 2.79 9.25 -8.91
N SER A 31 1.91 9.53 -7.94
CA SER A 31 2.12 9.10 -6.56
C SER A 31 0.83 8.90 -5.78
N PHE A 32 0.88 8.09 -4.72
CA PHE A 32 -0.18 8.00 -3.73
C PHE A 32 0.39 7.81 -2.32
N ARG A 33 -0.43 8.12 -1.32
CA ARG A 33 -0.20 7.85 0.10
C ARG A 33 -1.53 7.50 0.74
N ASN A 34 -1.67 6.27 1.21
CA ASN A 34 -2.90 5.78 1.82
C ASN A 34 -2.61 5.11 3.17
N THR A 35 -3.56 5.25 4.09
CA THR A 35 -3.57 4.49 5.34
C THR A 35 -4.48 3.28 5.19
N TYR A 36 -3.99 2.13 5.64
CA TYR A 36 -4.70 0.86 5.62
C TYR A 36 -4.88 0.36 7.05
N SER A 37 -6.09 -0.06 7.38
CA SER A 37 -6.38 -0.65 8.69
C SER A 37 -6.33 -2.17 8.60
N PHE A 38 -5.59 -2.79 9.51
CA PHE A 38 -5.58 -4.24 9.71
C PHE A 38 -6.61 -4.69 10.75
N ARG A 39 -7.22 -3.73 11.47
CA ARG A 39 -8.23 -3.97 12.52
C ARG A 39 -9.63 -4.26 12.01
N GLN A 40 -9.90 -4.16 10.70
CA GLN A 40 -11.28 -4.18 10.16
C GLN A 40 -12.12 -5.43 10.49
N ASN A 41 -11.53 -6.52 10.97
CA ASN A 41 -12.25 -7.74 11.38
C ASN A 41 -11.80 -8.32 12.72
N VAL A 42 -11.16 -7.51 13.56
CA VAL A 42 -10.63 -7.94 14.85
C VAL A 42 -11.49 -7.25 15.91
N GLY A 43 -12.38 -8.00 16.56
CA GLY A 43 -13.16 -7.48 17.68
C GLY A 43 -12.20 -6.93 18.76
N ALA A 44 -12.62 -5.89 19.48
CA ALA A 44 -11.78 -5.20 20.47
C ALA A 44 -11.13 -6.10 21.55
N LEU A 45 -11.53 -7.37 21.64
CA LEU A 45 -11.06 -8.36 22.60
C LEU A 45 -10.35 -9.58 21.97
N ALA A 46 -10.08 -9.57 20.66
CA ALA A 46 -9.41 -10.68 19.97
C ALA A 46 -7.87 -10.61 20.15
N ILE A 47 -7.44 -10.68 21.41
CA ILE A 47 -6.05 -10.68 21.88
C ILE A 47 -5.18 -11.81 21.29
N ASN A 48 -5.81 -12.83 20.70
CA ASN A 48 -5.14 -13.95 20.04
C ASN A 48 -4.84 -13.71 18.55
N ASN A 49 -5.24 -12.58 17.96
CA ASN A 49 -5.01 -12.28 16.55
C ASN A 49 -3.99 -11.13 16.38
N PRO A 50 -2.71 -11.38 16.05
CA PRO A 50 -1.66 -10.36 16.04
C PRO A 50 -1.99 -9.09 15.21
N LEU A 51 -2.96 -9.15 14.28
CA LEU A 51 -3.51 -7.98 13.60
C LEU A 51 -4.15 -6.93 14.53
N TRP A 52 -4.58 -7.31 15.75
CA TRP A 52 -5.08 -6.38 16.79
C TRP A 52 -3.97 -5.40 17.22
N ALA A 53 -2.76 -5.93 17.41
CA ALA A 53 -1.57 -5.19 17.86
C ALA A 53 -0.97 -4.30 16.76
N ILE A 54 -1.00 -4.75 15.50
CA ILE A 54 -0.40 -4.02 14.37
C ILE A 54 -1.25 -2.79 13.98
N GLY A 55 -2.58 -2.84 14.15
CA GLY A 55 -3.43 -1.67 13.96
C GLY A 55 -3.68 -1.28 12.49
N GLY A 56 -2.68 -0.72 11.85
CA GLY A 56 -2.73 -0.26 10.47
C GLY A 56 -1.43 0.41 10.03
N ALA A 57 -1.21 0.44 8.72
CA ALA A 57 0.02 0.97 8.14
C ALA A 57 -0.26 2.01 7.04
N ILE A 58 0.71 2.87 6.81
CA ILE A 58 0.76 3.79 5.68
C ILE A 58 1.57 3.14 4.57
N ILE A 59 1.00 3.13 3.36
CA ILE A 59 1.73 2.73 2.15
C ILE A 59 1.73 3.92 1.20
N GLU A 60 2.94 4.26 0.75
CA GLU A 60 3.19 5.25 -0.28
C GLU A 60 3.70 4.53 -1.53
N GLY A 61 3.34 5.04 -2.70
CA GLY A 61 3.88 4.59 -3.97
C GLY A 61 4.23 5.77 -4.85
N GLN A 62 5.40 5.72 -5.48
CA GLN A 62 5.87 6.70 -6.46
C GLN A 62 6.20 5.98 -7.75
N PHE A 63 5.54 6.35 -8.84
CA PHE A 63 5.86 5.84 -10.17
C PHE A 63 6.97 6.69 -10.81
N SER A 64 7.96 6.01 -11.37
CA SER A 64 9.00 6.57 -12.22
C SER A 64 9.00 5.81 -13.54
N GLY A 65 8.75 6.51 -14.64
CA GLY A 65 8.65 5.91 -15.96
C GLY A 65 7.76 6.70 -16.91
N ASN A 66 7.50 6.11 -18.06
CA ASN A 66 6.84 6.77 -19.17
C ASN A 66 6.10 5.80 -20.09
N ALA A 67 5.19 6.35 -20.88
CA ALA A 67 4.58 5.63 -21.98
C ALA A 67 5.59 5.53 -23.15
N VAL A 68 5.67 4.36 -23.78
CA VAL A 68 6.53 4.05 -24.93
C VAL A 68 5.73 3.38 -26.03
N SER A 69 6.19 3.52 -27.28
CA SER A 69 5.69 2.75 -28.42
C SER A 69 6.80 1.83 -28.92
N GLU A 70 6.49 0.54 -29.04
CA GLU A 70 7.44 -0.50 -29.45
C GLU A 70 6.71 -1.51 -30.34
N ASN A 71 7.26 -1.83 -31.52
CA ASN A 71 6.71 -2.82 -32.45
C ASN A 71 5.21 -2.61 -32.78
N GLY A 72 4.78 -1.35 -32.94
CA GLY A 72 3.39 -1.00 -33.25
C GLY A 72 2.42 -1.13 -32.07
N LYS A 73 2.91 -1.43 -30.87
CA LYS A 73 2.14 -1.46 -29.62
C LYS A 73 2.55 -0.34 -28.69
N PHE A 74 1.74 -0.09 -27.66
CA PHE A 74 1.97 0.95 -26.66
C PHE A 74 2.05 0.34 -25.27
N TYR A 75 2.99 0.83 -24.46
CA TYR A 75 3.23 0.32 -23.12
C TYR A 75 3.42 1.45 -22.12
N LEU A 76 2.95 1.26 -20.90
CA LEU A 76 3.44 1.98 -19.73
C LEU A 76 4.61 1.19 -19.14
N LYS A 77 5.82 1.77 -19.16
CA LYS A 77 7.03 1.14 -18.61
C LYS A 77 7.65 2.01 -17.52
N GLY A 78 8.22 1.34 -16.52
CA GLY A 78 8.92 1.99 -15.42
C GLY A 78 8.90 1.13 -14.17
N GLU A 79 8.87 1.79 -13.03
CA GLU A 79 8.85 1.14 -11.72
C GLU A 79 8.01 1.93 -10.72
N ILE A 80 7.48 1.24 -9.72
CA ILE A 80 6.81 1.85 -8.58
C ILE A 80 7.68 1.60 -7.35
N SER A 81 8.24 2.67 -6.81
CA SER A 81 8.92 2.66 -5.51
C SER A 81 7.87 2.76 -4.41
N TYR A 82 7.82 1.75 -3.54
CA TYR A 82 6.93 1.70 -2.39
C TYR A 82 7.67 2.03 -1.10
N LYS A 83 6.97 2.74 -0.21
CA LYS A 83 7.36 2.87 1.20
C LYS A 83 6.22 2.37 2.08
N PHE A 84 6.57 1.60 3.08
CA PHE A 84 5.69 1.14 4.14
C PHE A 84 6.14 1.78 5.44
N TYR A 85 5.19 2.30 6.19
CA TYR A 85 5.40 2.81 7.54
C TYR A 85 4.29 2.29 8.44
N ASP A 86 4.69 1.74 9.57
CA ASP A 86 3.81 1.33 10.65
C ASP A 86 4.52 1.65 11.98
N LYS A 87 3.75 1.79 13.06
CA LYS A 87 4.29 1.98 14.39
C LYS A 87 3.74 0.89 15.29
N PHE A 88 4.62 -0.02 15.71
CA PHE A 88 4.26 -0.92 16.78
C PHE A 88 4.07 -0.10 18.06
N THR A 89 2.83 -0.08 18.57
CA THR A 89 2.48 0.58 19.81
C THR A 89 1.99 -0.51 20.74
N ASP A 90 2.49 -0.51 21.97
CA ASP A 90 2.09 -1.50 22.98
C ASP A 90 0.55 -1.60 23.03
N PRO A 91 0.00 -2.80 22.77
CA PRO A 91 -1.43 -2.95 22.72
C PRO A 91 -2.14 -2.66 24.05
N TYR A 92 -1.45 -2.78 25.19
CA TYR A 92 -2.03 -2.59 26.52
C TYR A 92 -2.22 -1.12 26.91
N ASP A 93 -1.42 -0.22 26.34
CA ASP A 93 -1.53 1.23 26.51
C ASP A 93 -2.85 1.77 25.92
N THR A 94 -3.39 1.08 24.90
CA THR A 94 -4.69 1.44 24.29
C THR A 94 -5.88 1.20 25.24
N PHE A 95 -5.73 0.35 26.26
CA PHE A 95 -6.83 -0.03 27.16
C PHE A 95 -6.71 0.54 28.58
N ASN A 96 -5.66 1.31 28.90
CA ASN A 96 -5.41 1.86 30.24
C ASN A 96 -5.63 0.81 31.36
N LEU A 97 -5.25 -0.44 31.11
CA LEU A 97 -5.57 -1.55 32.02
C LEU A 97 -4.75 -1.49 33.32
N ILE A 98 -3.64 -0.75 33.33
CA ILE A 98 -2.76 -0.58 34.48
C ILE A 98 -2.30 0.89 34.53
N PRO A 99 -2.26 1.55 35.70
CA PRO A 99 -1.69 2.89 35.82
C PRO A 99 -0.16 2.85 35.64
N GLY A 100 0.36 3.53 34.61
CA GLY A 100 1.79 3.61 34.28
C GLY A 100 2.13 2.97 32.93
N GLU A 101 3.32 3.21 32.39
CA GLU A 101 3.81 2.50 31.20
C GLU A 101 4.05 1.03 31.57
N TRP A 102 3.23 0.13 31.04
CA TRP A 102 3.37 -1.31 31.23
C TRP A 102 3.63 -1.96 29.88
N ASN A 103 4.91 -2.06 29.50
CA ASN A 103 5.40 -2.59 28.21
C ASN A 103 5.93 -4.05 28.32
N PRO A 104 5.15 -5.06 28.74
CA PRO A 104 5.64 -6.43 28.90
C PRO A 104 6.04 -7.07 27.55
N ASP A 105 5.47 -6.57 26.45
CA ASP A 105 5.70 -7.06 25.08
C ASP A 105 6.74 -6.23 24.31
N GLY A 106 7.38 -5.26 24.98
CA GLY A 106 8.47 -4.44 24.45
C GLY A 106 8.07 -2.98 24.14
N ASP A 107 9.09 -2.13 23.99
CA ASP A 107 8.91 -0.70 23.72
C ASP A 107 8.36 -0.45 22.31
N SER A 108 7.70 0.70 22.13
CA SER A 108 7.24 1.11 20.80
C SER A 108 8.41 1.31 19.84
N TYR A 109 8.28 0.83 18.59
CA TYR A 109 9.28 1.08 17.56
C TYR A 109 8.64 1.24 16.18
N ASP A 110 9.31 1.98 15.32
CA ASP A 110 8.87 2.22 13.95
C ASP A 110 9.24 1.04 13.04
N ILE A 111 8.26 0.57 12.28
CA ILE A 111 8.44 -0.46 11.26
C ILE A 111 8.46 0.24 9.90
N ASN A 112 9.59 0.16 9.21
CA ASN A 112 9.80 0.79 7.92
C ASN A 112 10.16 -0.26 6.86
N GLY A 113 9.56 -0.14 5.68
CA GLY A 113 9.88 -0.98 4.52
C GLY A 113 10.02 -0.15 3.26
N LYS A 114 10.95 -0.53 2.38
CA LYS A 114 11.10 0.06 1.05
C LYS A 114 11.39 -1.05 0.05
N TRP A 115 10.68 -1.04 -1.07
CA TRP A 115 10.92 -1.96 -2.18
C TRP A 115 10.40 -1.35 -3.48
N THR A 116 10.79 -1.93 -4.60
CA THR A 116 10.42 -1.46 -5.93
C THR A 116 9.76 -2.59 -6.71
N GLU A 117 8.73 -2.26 -7.48
CA GLU A 117 8.03 -3.19 -8.37
C GLU A 117 8.12 -2.71 -9.82
N PRO A 118 8.55 -3.54 -10.77
CA PRO A 118 8.58 -3.15 -12.17
C PRO A 118 7.16 -3.02 -12.74
N VAL A 119 7.00 -2.11 -13.70
CA VAL A 119 5.77 -1.90 -14.46
C VAL A 119 6.09 -2.08 -15.94
N SER A 120 5.36 -3.00 -16.58
CA SER A 120 5.33 -3.16 -18.03
C SER A 120 3.94 -3.68 -18.40
N VAL A 121 3.05 -2.77 -18.75
CA VAL A 121 1.67 -3.10 -19.13
C VAL A 121 1.36 -2.52 -20.50
N GLU A 122 0.71 -3.31 -21.35
CA GLU A 122 0.19 -2.84 -22.63
C GLU A 122 -0.96 -1.85 -22.36
N ILE A 123 -0.99 -0.75 -23.09
CA ILE A 123 -1.98 0.32 -22.97
C ILE A 123 -2.57 0.65 -24.35
N SER A 124 -3.72 1.32 -24.38
CA SER A 124 -4.30 1.78 -25.63
C SER A 124 -3.48 2.94 -26.23
N GLN A 125 -3.62 3.17 -27.53
CA GLN A 125 -3.04 4.36 -28.17
C GLN A 125 -3.56 5.66 -27.54
N THR A 126 -4.84 5.70 -27.17
CA THR A 126 -5.46 6.85 -26.49
C THR A 126 -4.76 7.13 -25.15
N ASP A 127 -4.55 6.10 -24.34
CA ASP A 127 -3.86 6.25 -23.06
C ASP A 127 -2.41 6.68 -23.24
N TYR A 128 -1.72 6.14 -24.26
CA TYR A 128 -0.36 6.54 -24.60
C TYR A 128 -0.27 8.05 -24.92
N LEU A 129 -1.22 8.56 -25.72
CA LEU A 129 -1.26 9.98 -26.06
C LEU A 129 -1.60 10.86 -24.86
N ASN A 130 -2.48 10.41 -23.96
CA ASN A 130 -2.80 11.14 -22.73
C ASN A 130 -1.62 11.23 -21.77
N LEU A 131 -0.80 10.18 -21.69
CA LEU A 131 0.38 10.12 -20.82
C LEU A 131 1.60 10.89 -21.37
N LYS A 132 1.54 11.36 -22.62
CA LYS A 132 2.59 12.16 -23.27
C LYS A 132 2.34 13.68 -23.18
N GLN A 133 1.13 14.09 -22.79
CA GLN A 133 0.78 15.48 -22.53
C GLN A 133 1.32 15.92 -21.16
#